data_AF-A0A496QBR1-F1
#
_entry.id   AF-A0A496QBR1-F1
#
_cell.length_a   1.000
_cell.length_b   1.000
_cell.length_c   1.000
_cell.angle_alpha   90.00
_cell.angle_beta   90.00
_cell.angle_gamma   90.00
#
_symmetry.space_group_name_H-M   'P 1'
#
loop_
_entity.id
_entity.type
_entity.pdbx_description
1 polymer ?
#
loop_
_entity_poly.entity_id
_entity_poly.type
_entity_poly.pdbx_seq_one_letter_code
_entity_poly.pdbx_strand_id
1 'polypeptide(L)'
;SEICIEPFKRKTSIEFLKKGFAQINLPVSFDIEEVVDILDGIPGYLVLFGVKYREFLDVKEAIEKVFSYLSGMISSELKELEKRSPRYLKILKHIAAGVDSWAGLKRLLIASDDQISDSRLYETLNILQKTSWIKKNQWKI
;
A
#
# COMPACT_ATOMS: atom_id res chain seq x y z
N SER A 1 18.92 -9.01 -18.10
CA SER A 1 17.52 -9.37 -17.78
C SER A 1 17.12 -8.61 -16.53
N GLU A 2 16.03 -7.86 -16.57
CA GLU A 2 15.46 -7.22 -15.38
C GLU A 2 14.58 -8.23 -14.64
N ILE A 3 14.64 -8.25 -13.31
CA ILE A 3 13.83 -9.15 -12.47
C ILE A 3 12.82 -8.28 -11.72
N CYS A 4 11.54 -8.42 -12.04
CA CYS A 4 10.46 -7.74 -11.32
C CYS A 4 10.01 -8.60 -10.12
N ILE A 5 9.99 -8.00 -8.94
CA ILE A 5 9.43 -8.61 -7.73
C ILE A 5 8.06 -7.96 -7.50
N GLU A 6 7.01 -8.77 -7.60
CA GLU A 6 5.62 -8.36 -7.32
C GLU A 6 5.19 -8.91 -5.94
N PRO A 7 4.14 -8.34 -5.32
CA PRO A 7 3.53 -8.94 -4.14
C PRO A 7 3.18 -10.41 -4.35
N PHE A 8 3.18 -11.18 -3.27
CA PHE A 8 2.79 -12.57 -3.33
C PHE A 8 1.31 -12.69 -3.69
N LYS A 9 1.02 -13.61 -4.62
CA LYS A 9 -0.37 -14.04 -4.84
C LYS A 9 -0.92 -14.63 -3.54
N ARG A 10 -2.23 -14.46 -3.31
CA ARG A 10 -2.95 -14.97 -2.12
C ARG A 10 -2.50 -16.35 -1.64
N LYS A 11 -2.47 -17.34 -2.55
CA LYS A 11 -2.02 -18.71 -2.24
C LYS A 11 -0.58 -18.75 -1.71
N THR A 12 0.33 -18.02 -2.34
CA THR A 12 1.73 -17.93 -1.91
C THR A 12 1.86 -17.26 -0.55
N SER A 13 1.07 -16.21 -0.28
CA SER A 13 1.04 -15.51 1.01
C SER A 13 0.59 -16.43 2.15
N ILE A 14 -0.47 -17.22 1.93
CA ILE A 14 -0.96 -18.21 2.90
C ILE A 14 0.12 -19.25 3.19
N GLU A 15 0.72 -19.84 2.15
CA GLU A 15 1.77 -20.85 2.32
C GLU A 15 3.03 -20.28 2.96
N PHE A 16 3.36 -19.01 2.69
CA PHE A 16 4.47 -18.30 3.31
C PHE A 16 4.28 -18.21 4.83
N LEU A 17 3.12 -17.72 5.29
CA LEU A 17 2.82 -17.62 6.72
C LEU A 17 2.75 -19.00 7.39
N LYS A 18 2.06 -19.98 6.78
CA LYS A 18 1.97 -21.35 7.31
C LYS A 18 3.36 -21.96 7.55
N LYS A 19 4.26 -21.83 6.56
CA LYS A 19 5.63 -22.33 6.70
C LYS A 19 6.40 -21.60 7.79
N GLY A 20 6.25 -20.28 7.90
CA GLY A 20 6.88 -19.49 8.96
C GLY A 20 6.46 -19.93 10.36
N PHE A 21 5.16 -20.14 10.58
CA PHE A 21 4.65 -20.60 11.88
C PHE A 21 5.04 -22.06 12.18
N ALA A 22 5.04 -22.93 11.16
CA ALA A 22 5.49 -24.32 11.31
C ALA A 22 6.96 -24.42 11.75
N GLN A 23 7.83 -23.54 11.25
CA GLN A 23 9.26 -23.52 11.63
C GLN A 23 9.49 -23.23 13.12
N ILE A 24 8.54 -22.56 13.78
CA ILE A 24 8.61 -22.24 15.21
C ILE A 24 7.64 -23.07 16.06
N ASN A 25 7.08 -24.15 15.48
CA ASN A 25 6.08 -25.01 16.12
C ASN A 25 4.88 -24.24 16.70
N LEU A 26 4.48 -23.14 16.07
CA LEU A 26 3.31 -22.37 16.47
C LEU A 26 2.10 -22.81 15.66
N PRO A 27 1.08 -23.44 16.27
CA PRO A 27 -0.13 -23.82 15.53
C PRO A 27 -0.93 -22.57 15.13
N VAL A 28 -1.41 -22.55 13.89
CA VAL A 28 -2.29 -21.49 13.39
C VAL A 28 -3.73 -21.83 13.78
N SER A 29 -4.23 -21.19 14.83
CA SER A 29 -5.59 -21.37 15.36
C SER A 29 -6.61 -20.35 14.83
N PHE A 30 -6.20 -19.51 13.89
CA PHE A 30 -6.99 -18.40 13.36
C PHE A 30 -7.18 -18.50 11.84
N ASP A 31 -8.07 -17.66 11.29
CA ASP A 31 -8.26 -17.54 9.85
C ASP A 31 -7.08 -16.82 9.20
N ILE A 32 -6.13 -17.60 8.69
CA ILE A 32 -4.95 -17.07 8.00
C ILE A 32 -5.30 -16.45 6.64
N GLU A 33 -6.43 -16.83 6.04
CA GLU A 33 -6.86 -16.26 4.78
C GLU A 33 -7.33 -14.82 4.97
N GLU A 34 -8.11 -14.57 6.03
CA GLU A 34 -8.53 -13.22 6.42
C GLU A 34 -7.33 -12.30 6.64
N VAL A 35 -6.30 -12.79 7.35
CA VAL A 35 -5.05 -12.04 7.55
C VAL A 35 -4.37 -11.69 6.22
N VAL A 36 -4.30 -12.64 5.29
CA VAL A 36 -3.68 -12.42 3.98
C VAL A 36 -4.47 -11.41 3.15
N ASP A 37 -5.80 -11.48 3.20
CA ASP A 37 -6.69 -10.56 2.50
C ASP A 37 -6.54 -9.12 3.04
N ILE A 38 -6.24 -8.96 4.33
CA ILE A 38 -5.95 -7.66 4.96
C ILE A 38 -4.56 -7.12 4.57
N LEU A 39 -3.54 -7.99 4.47
CA LEU A 39 -2.14 -7.60 4.27
C LEU A 39 -1.68 -7.57 2.80
N ASP A 40 -2.58 -7.92 1.88
CA ASP A 40 -2.44 -7.81 0.41
C ASP A 40 -1.17 -8.46 -0.16
N GLY A 41 -0.70 -9.52 0.47
CA GLY A 41 0.43 -10.33 0.01
C GLY A 41 1.78 -9.62 -0.05
N ILE A 42 1.93 -8.45 0.56
CA ILE A 42 3.22 -7.76 0.64
C ILE A 42 4.12 -8.51 1.64
N PRO A 43 5.25 -9.11 1.20
CA PRO A 43 6.03 -10.02 2.06
C PRO A 43 6.49 -9.39 3.37
N GLY A 44 6.89 -8.11 3.34
CA GLY A 44 7.29 -7.38 4.55
C GLY A 44 6.18 -7.27 5.60
N TYR A 45 4.91 -7.16 5.16
CA TYR A 45 3.77 -7.06 6.06
C TYR A 45 3.45 -8.41 6.68
N LEU A 46 3.52 -9.48 5.88
CA LEU A 46 3.35 -10.86 6.34
C LEU A 46 4.41 -11.25 7.39
N VAL A 47 5.68 -10.86 7.16
CA VAL A 47 6.76 -11.10 8.13
C VAL A 47 6.49 -10.35 9.44
N LEU A 48 6.16 -9.06 9.37
CA LEU A 48 5.87 -8.26 10.56
C LEU A 48 4.67 -8.83 11.32
N PHE A 49 3.61 -9.23 10.61
CA PHE A 49 2.48 -9.93 11.22
C PHE A 49 2.91 -11.19 11.95
N GLY A 50 3.69 -12.07 11.31
CA GLY A 50 4.14 -13.31 11.95
C GLY A 50 4.94 -13.07 13.23
N VAL A 51 5.81 -12.04 13.23
CA VAL A 51 6.55 -11.62 14.42
C VAL A 51 5.60 -11.10 15.51
N LYS A 52 4.66 -10.22 15.18
CA LYS A 52 3.73 -9.65 16.16
C LYS A 52 2.75 -10.67 16.70
N TYR A 53 2.22 -11.55 15.85
CA TYR A 53 1.37 -12.64 16.31
C TYR A 53 2.09 -13.56 17.27
N ARG A 54 3.37 -13.88 17.04
CA ARG A 54 4.17 -14.65 18.00
C ARG A 54 4.34 -13.94 19.35
N GLU A 55 4.47 -12.61 19.36
CA GLU A 55 4.63 -11.82 20.58
C GLU A 55 3.34 -11.75 21.42
N PHE A 56 2.19 -11.59 20.77
CA PHE A 56 0.93 -11.28 21.45
C PHE A 56 -0.06 -12.46 21.50
N LEU A 57 0.08 -13.42 20.58
CA LEU A 57 -0.86 -14.53 20.33
C LEU A 57 -2.31 -14.07 20.07
N ASP A 58 -2.48 -12.80 19.67
CA ASP A 58 -3.74 -12.19 19.31
C ASP A 58 -3.65 -11.63 17.88
N VAL A 59 -4.56 -12.07 17.02
CA VAL A 59 -4.56 -11.71 15.59
C VAL A 59 -4.84 -10.23 15.40
N LYS A 60 -5.80 -9.69 16.15
CA LYS A 60 -6.24 -8.31 16.02
C LYS A 60 -5.13 -7.38 16.48
N GLU A 61 -4.53 -7.64 17.63
CA GLU A 61 -3.40 -6.87 18.14
C GLU A 61 -2.22 -6.95 17.16
N ALA A 62 -1.90 -8.13 16.62
CA ALA A 62 -0.83 -8.27 15.65
C ALA A 62 -1.05 -7.41 14.38
N ILE A 63 -2.28 -7.43 13.84
CA ILE A 63 -2.68 -6.60 12.69
C ILE A 63 -2.59 -5.10 13.06
N GLU A 64 -3.09 -4.70 14.22
CA GLU A 64 -3.02 -3.31 14.69
C GLU A 64 -1.57 -2.82 14.80
N LYS A 65 -0.65 -3.65 15.31
CA LYS A 65 0.79 -3.32 15.36
C LYS A 65 1.41 -3.21 13.97
N VAL A 66 1.02 -4.07 13.02
CA VAL A 66 1.45 -3.94 11.63
C VAL A 66 1.00 -2.59 11.07
N PHE A 67 -0.28 -2.24 11.19
CA PHE A 67 -0.78 -0.96 10.69
C PHE A 67 -0.16 0.25 11.40
N SER A 68 0.08 0.18 12.70
CA SER A 68 0.77 1.23 13.46
C SER A 68 2.20 1.46 12.94
N TYR A 69 2.94 0.38 12.68
CA TYR A 69 4.28 0.49 12.11
C TYR A 69 4.26 1.07 10.69
N LEU A 70 3.38 0.54 9.83
CA LEU A 70 3.27 0.99 8.44
C LEU A 70 2.78 2.42 8.32
N SER A 71 1.78 2.83 9.10
CA SER A 71 1.30 4.20 9.12
C SER A 71 2.39 5.17 9.55
N GLY A 72 3.22 4.83 10.53
CA GLY A 72 4.37 5.64 10.92
C GLY A 72 5.40 5.82 9.80
N MET A 73 5.73 4.72 9.11
CA MET A 73 6.66 4.72 7.99
C MET A 73 6.12 5.50 6.79
N ILE A 74 4.91 5.20 6.33
CA ILE A 74 4.28 5.87 5.18
C ILE A 74 4.05 7.36 5.47
N SER A 75 3.72 7.73 6.72
CA SER A 75 3.53 9.13 7.10
C SER A 75 4.81 9.96 6.95
N SER A 76 5.98 9.39 7.20
CA SER A 76 7.24 10.11 7.01
C SER A 76 7.54 10.31 5.52
N GLU A 77 7.31 9.28 4.71
CA GLU A 77 7.48 9.34 3.26
C GLU A 77 6.50 10.33 2.60
N LEU A 78 5.23 10.34 3.02
CA LEU A 78 4.23 11.30 2.55
C LEU A 78 4.59 12.74 2.90
N LYS A 79 5.19 12.98 4.07
CA LYS A 79 5.70 14.33 4.46
C LYS A 79 6.83 14.78 3.54
N GLU A 80 7.77 13.90 3.21
CA GLU A 80 8.85 14.23 2.27
C GLU A 80 8.33 14.46 0.85
N LEU A 81 7.31 13.71 0.44
CA LEU A 81 6.63 13.92 -0.83
C LEU A 81 5.90 15.28 -0.86
N GLU A 82 5.16 15.61 0.20
CA GLU A 82 4.43 16.87 0.36
C GLU A 82 5.37 18.09 0.34
N LYS A 83 6.56 17.98 0.97
CA LYS A 83 7.60 19.04 0.90
C LYS A 83 8.06 19.33 -0.53
N ARG A 84 8.12 18.32 -1.40
CA ARG A 84 8.48 18.51 -2.82
C ARG A 84 7.34 19.16 -3.60
N SER A 85 6.10 18.75 -3.33
CA SER A 85 4.91 19.44 -3.81
C SER A 85 3.67 18.99 -3.03
N PRO A 86 2.90 19.92 -2.43
CA PRO A 86 1.63 19.59 -1.77
C PRO A 86 0.61 18.91 -2.69
N ARG A 87 0.75 19.14 -4.00
CA ARG A 87 -0.10 18.56 -5.03
C ARG A 87 0.03 17.05 -5.14
N TYR A 88 1.21 16.48 -4.85
CA TYR A 88 1.38 15.02 -4.82
C TYR A 88 0.43 14.39 -3.80
N LEU A 89 0.40 14.94 -2.58
CA LEU A 89 -0.46 14.43 -1.51
C LEU A 89 -1.95 14.60 -1.84
N LYS A 90 -2.34 15.73 -2.44
CA LYS A 90 -3.74 15.95 -2.89
C LYS A 90 -4.17 14.89 -3.91
N ILE A 91 -3.34 14.63 -4.92
CA ILE A 91 -3.64 13.62 -5.94
C ILE A 91 -3.72 12.22 -5.33
N LEU A 92 -2.78 11.85 -4.47
CA LEU A 92 -2.82 10.55 -3.77
C LEU A 92 -4.10 10.40 -2.94
N LYS A 93 -4.55 11.45 -2.24
CA LYS A 93 -5.81 11.43 -1.49
C LYS A 93 -7.03 11.19 -2.40
N HIS A 94 -7.06 11.82 -3.57
CA HIS A 94 -8.15 11.59 -4.53
C HIS A 94 -8.12 10.16 -5.10
N ILE A 95 -6.95 9.64 -5.44
CA ILE A 95 -6.79 8.26 -5.93
C ILE A 95 -7.22 7.26 -4.84
N ALA A 96 -6.78 7.46 -3.59
CA ALA A 96 -7.18 6.63 -2.46
C ALA A 96 -8.70 6.67 -2.19
N ALA A 97 -9.37 7.79 -2.53
CA ALA A 97 -10.83 7.92 -2.48
C ALA A 97 -11.56 7.27 -3.68
N GLY A 98 -10.83 6.56 -4.56
CA GLY A 98 -11.39 5.81 -5.69
C GLY A 98 -11.40 6.57 -7.02
N VAL A 99 -10.73 7.73 -7.12
CA VAL A 99 -10.65 8.49 -8.36
C VAL A 99 -9.58 7.87 -9.27
N ASP A 100 -10.02 7.20 -10.31
CA ASP A 100 -9.18 6.36 -11.18
C ASP A 100 -9.03 6.92 -12.61
N SER A 101 -9.50 8.14 -12.85
CA SER A 101 -9.50 8.76 -14.19
C SER A 101 -8.87 10.14 -14.19
N TRP A 102 -8.19 10.45 -15.30
CA TRP A 102 -7.61 11.76 -15.58
C TRP A 102 -8.63 12.89 -15.41
N ALA A 103 -9.79 12.76 -16.06
CA ALA A 103 -10.85 13.75 -16.02
C ALA A 103 -11.44 13.90 -14.60
N GLY A 104 -11.49 12.82 -13.82
CA GLY A 104 -11.89 12.85 -12.41
C GLY A 104 -10.90 13.66 -11.56
N LEU A 105 -9.61 13.35 -11.67
CA LEU A 105 -8.56 14.06 -10.92
C LEU A 105 -8.52 15.55 -11.27
N LYS A 106 -8.52 15.89 -12.56
CA LYS A 106 -8.49 17.29 -13.02
C LYS A 106 -9.68 18.08 -12.48
N ARG A 107 -10.88 17.49 -12.51
CA ARG A 107 -12.11 18.11 -12.00
C ARG A 107 -12.04 18.38 -10.50
N LEU A 108 -11.55 17.43 -9.69
CA LEU A 108 -11.44 17.59 -8.24
C LEU A 108 -10.34 18.58 -7.83
N LEU A 109 -9.24 18.62 -8.57
CA LEU A 109 -8.21 19.65 -8.37
C LEU A 109 -8.76 21.05 -8.64
N ILE A 110 -9.46 21.24 -9.77
CA ILE A 110 -10.11 22.52 -10.09
C ILE A 110 -11.16 22.90 -9.03
N ALA A 111 -11.96 21.95 -8.56
CA ALA A 111 -12.96 22.18 -7.51
C ALA A 111 -12.36 22.52 -6.14
N SER A 112 -11.08 22.20 -5.92
CA SER A 112 -10.31 22.55 -4.71
C SER A 112 -9.38 23.75 -4.92
N ASP A 113 -9.70 24.59 -5.92
CA ASP A 113 -8.96 25.80 -6.30
C ASP A 113 -7.48 25.55 -6.67
N ASP A 114 -7.18 24.33 -7.13
CA ASP A 114 -5.85 23.93 -7.60
C ASP A 114 -5.85 23.84 -9.13
N GLN A 115 -5.79 25.00 -9.78
CA GLN A 115 -5.73 25.09 -11.24
C GLN A 115 -4.47 24.39 -11.78
N ILE A 116 -4.68 23.50 -12.76
CA ILE A 116 -3.60 22.67 -13.30
C ILE A 116 -3.74 22.46 -14.81
N SER A 117 -2.63 22.66 -15.54
CA SER A 117 -2.54 22.33 -16.95
C SER A 117 -2.46 20.82 -17.17
N ASP A 118 -2.83 20.35 -18.36
CA ASP A 118 -2.70 18.92 -18.69
C ASP A 118 -1.25 18.45 -18.63
N SER A 119 -0.30 19.27 -19.10
CA SER A 119 1.13 18.96 -19.01
C SER A 119 1.61 18.74 -17.58
N ARG A 120 1.16 19.59 -16.64
CA ARG A 120 1.58 19.52 -15.24
C ARG A 120 0.92 18.35 -14.50
N LEU A 121 -0.34 18.02 -14.83
CA LEU A 121 -0.99 16.83 -14.30
C LEU A 121 -0.27 15.56 -14.78
N TYR A 122 0.13 15.51 -16.05
CA TYR A 122 0.87 14.39 -16.63
C TYR A 122 2.20 14.18 -15.92
N GLU A 123 2.99 15.26 -15.79
CA GLU A 123 4.27 15.23 -15.10
C GLU A 123 4.12 14.77 -13.65
N THR A 124 3.10 15.26 -12.95
CA THR A 124 2.82 14.89 -11.55
C THR A 124 2.52 13.40 -11.41
N LEU A 125 1.63 12.86 -12.25
CA LEU A 125 1.29 11.44 -12.26
C LEU A 125 2.49 10.57 -12.63
N ASN A 126 3.29 11.01 -13.61
CA ASN A 126 4.50 10.30 -14.02
C ASN A 126 5.54 10.24 -12.89
N ILE A 127 5.70 11.31 -12.11
CA ILE A 127 6.57 11.30 -10.93
C ILE A 127 6.05 10.33 -9.87
N LEU A 128 4.76 10.38 -9.55
CA LEU A 128 4.13 9.45 -8.60
C LEU A 128 4.28 7.99 -9.04
N GLN A 129 4.15 7.72 -10.34
CA GLN A 129 4.34 6.37 -10.89
C GLN A 129 5.80 5.92 -10.83
N LYS A 130 6.75 6.78 -11.21
CA LYS A 130 8.19 6.48 -11.16
C LYS A 130 8.72 6.29 -9.74
N THR A 131 8.02 6.85 -8.76
CA THR A 131 8.33 6.70 -7.33
C THR A 131 7.46 5.65 -6.66
N SER A 132 6.74 4.83 -7.44
CA SER A 132 5.95 3.67 -7.01
C SER A 132 4.78 3.99 -6.06
N TRP A 133 4.33 5.24 -5.97
CA TRP A 133 3.14 5.60 -5.19
C TRP A 133 1.85 5.20 -5.89
N ILE A 134 1.85 5.10 -7.22
CA ILE A 134 0.70 4.70 -8.03
C ILE A 134 1.13 3.75 -9.14
N LYS A 135 0.21 2.90 -9.61
CA LYS A 135 0.42 1.97 -10.73
C LYS A 135 -0.76 2.05 -11.69
N LYS A 136 -0.48 2.35 -12.95
CA LYS A 136 -1.48 2.44 -14.01
C LYS A 136 -2.00 1.05 -14.41
N ASN A 137 -3.31 0.82 -14.27
CA ASN A 137 -3.97 -0.43 -14.69
C ASN A 137 -4.83 -0.19 -15.94
N GLN A 138 -4.44 -0.77 -17.07
CA GLN A 138 -5.16 -0.81 -18.37
C GLN A 138 -6.31 0.23 -18.53
N TRP A 139 -5.92 1.49 -18.81
CA TRP A 139 -6.78 2.66 -19.08
C TRP A 139 -7.36 3.41 -17.87
N LYS A 140 -7.07 2.96 -16.66
CA LYS A 140 -7.30 3.68 -15.41
C LYS A 140 -5.95 4.01 -14.75
N ILE A 141 -5.90 5.14 -14.05
CA ILE A 141 -4.72 5.55 -13.27
C ILE A 141 -4.53 4.56 -12.13
#